data_AF-A0AAZ3PZB8-F1
#
_entry.id   AF-A0AAZ3PZB8-F1
#
_cell.length_a   1.000
_cell.length_b   1.000
_cell.length_c   1.000
_cell.angle_alpha   90.00
_cell.angle_beta   90.00
_cell.angle_gamma   90.00
#
_symmetry.space_group_name_H-M   'P 1'
#
loop_
_entity.id
_entity.type
_entity.pdbx_description
1 polymer ?
#
loop_
_entity_poly.entity_id
_entity_poly.type
_entity_poly.pdbx_seq_one_letter_code
_entity_poly.pdbx_strand_id
1 'polypeptide(L)'
;MTPSILPKMWQNGLRTTKSRYWIGHQKSPDLNPIDNVWADLKKHVRARRPTNLTQLHQLCQEEWVKCHPTYCGKLGEDYPKSLTQVKQFKGNATKC
;
A
#
# COMPACT_ATOMS: atom_id res chain seq x y z
N MET A 1 -6.73 1.59 26.94
CA MET A 1 -7.36 1.92 25.65
C MET A 1 -6.32 2.58 24.77
N THR A 2 -6.00 2.03 23.60
CA THR A 2 -5.16 2.72 22.63
C THR A 2 -5.98 3.88 22.03
N PRO A 3 -5.49 5.14 22.10
CA PRO A 3 -6.20 6.25 21.48
C PRO A 3 -6.31 6.04 19.97
N SER A 4 -7.50 6.28 19.42
CA SER A 4 -7.69 6.29 17.96
C SER A 4 -6.87 7.43 17.36
N ILE A 5 -5.96 7.06 16.46
CA ILE A 5 -5.16 7.98 15.63
C ILE A 5 -6.01 8.76 14.60
N LEU A 6 -7.27 8.37 14.39
CA LEU A 6 -8.15 8.99 13.41
C LEU A 6 -9.00 10.11 14.03
N PRO A 7 -9.12 11.29 13.38
CA PRO A 7 -10.04 12.34 13.84
C PRO A 7 -11.50 11.87 13.86
N LYS A 8 -12.32 12.43 14.75
CA LYS A 8 -13.73 12.02 14.96
C LYS A 8 -14.57 12.02 13.67
N MET A 9 -14.34 12.96 12.76
CA MET A 9 -15.04 13.03 11.47
C MET A 9 -14.83 11.76 10.62
N TRP A 10 -13.62 11.21 10.64
CA TRP A 10 -13.27 9.98 9.91
C TRP A 10 -13.91 8.75 10.56
N GLN A 11 -13.96 8.71 11.89
CA GLN A 11 -14.64 7.64 12.63
C GLN A 11 -16.14 7.60 12.33
N ASN A 12 -16.78 8.77 12.23
CA ASN A 12 -18.19 8.87 11.85
C ASN A 12 -18.41 8.40 10.42
N GLY A 13 -17.55 8.79 9.46
CA GLY A 13 -17.61 8.32 8.08
C GLY A 13 -17.43 6.80 7.92
N LEU A 14 -16.51 6.20 8.69
CA LEU A 14 -16.35 4.73 8.71
C LEU A 14 -17.59 4.04 9.28
N ARG A 15 -18.23 4.64 10.28
CA ARG A 15 -19.45 4.12 10.90
C ARG A 15 -20.65 4.19 9.95
N THR A 16 -20.81 5.29 9.22
CA THR A 16 -21.91 5.45 8.24
C THR A 16 -21.76 4.51 7.05
N THR A 17 -20.52 4.30 6.58
CA THR A 17 -20.22 3.39 5.46
C THR A 17 -20.11 1.91 5.88
N LYS A 18 -20.21 1.61 7.18
CA LYS A 18 -19.93 0.27 7.76
C LYS A 18 -18.56 -0.30 7.38
N SER A 19 -17.61 0.58 7.06
CA SER A 19 -16.25 0.20 6.69
C SER A 19 -15.42 -0.09 7.94
N ARG A 20 -14.68 -1.19 7.92
CA ARG A 20 -13.71 -1.49 8.98
C ARG A 20 -12.38 -0.81 8.65
N TYR A 21 -11.86 -0.01 9.58
CA TYR A 21 -10.51 0.50 9.47
C TYR A 21 -9.51 -0.52 9.98
N TRP A 22 -8.53 -0.86 9.15
CA TRP A 22 -7.39 -1.64 9.60
C TRP A 22 -6.42 -0.71 10.33
N ILE A 23 -6.20 -0.96 11.63
CA ILE A 23 -5.14 -0.31 12.40
C ILE A 23 -3.83 -0.98 11.98
N GLY A 24 -3.40 -0.73 10.75
CA GLY A 24 -2.08 -1.13 10.31
C GLY A 24 -1.03 -0.50 11.21
N HIS A 25 0.00 -1.25 11.57
CA HIS A 25 1.16 -0.67 12.23
C HIS A 25 1.71 0.43 11.32
N GLN A 26 1.57 1.69 11.71
CA GLN A 26 2.16 2.85 11.01
C GLN A 26 3.69 2.73 10.82
N LYS A 27 4.31 1.73 11.45
CA LYS A 27 5.75 1.42 11.39
C LYS A 27 6.08 0.20 10.53
N SER A 28 5.11 -0.38 9.83
CA SER A 28 5.28 -1.59 9.01
C SER A 28 4.89 -1.32 7.55
N PRO A 29 5.68 -0.50 6.82
CA PRO A 29 5.47 -0.31 5.38
C PRO A 29 5.63 -1.62 4.59
N ASP A 30 6.39 -2.58 5.13
CA ASP A 30 6.52 -3.95 4.61
C ASP A 30 5.19 -4.73 4.60
N LEU A 31 4.24 -4.34 5.45
CA LEU A 31 2.90 -4.91 5.53
C LEU A 31 1.83 -4.06 4.86
N ASN A 32 2.20 -3.02 4.12
CA ASN A 32 1.25 -2.16 3.45
C ASN A 32 1.26 -2.44 1.94
N PRO A 33 0.28 -3.19 1.40
CA PRO A 33 0.28 -3.57 -0.01
C PRO A 33 0.35 -2.37 -0.96
N ILE A 34 -0.18 -1.21 -0.56
CA ILE A 34 -0.15 0.00 -1.39
C ILE A 34 1.28 0.56 -1.55
N ASP A 35 2.16 0.38 -0.55
CA ASP A 35 3.55 0.83 -0.65
C ASP A 35 4.31 -0.01 -1.69
N ASN A 36 4.00 -1.31 -1.77
CA ASN A 36 4.52 -2.21 -2.79
C ASN A 36 4.00 -1.87 -4.20
N VAL A 37 2.74 -1.43 -4.32
CA VAL A 37 2.17 -0.92 -5.59
C VAL A 37 2.86 0.38 -6.01
N TRP A 38 3.07 1.30 -5.07
CA TRP A 38 3.78 2.55 -5.37
C TRP A 38 5.23 2.31 -5.78
N ALA A 39 5.92 1.36 -5.16
CA ALA A 39 7.29 0.99 -5.53
C ALA A 39 7.36 0.47 -6.98
N ASP A 40 6.44 -0.41 -7.36
CA ASP A 40 6.36 -0.95 -8.72
C ASP A 40 6.01 0.12 -9.75
N LEU A 41 4.99 0.95 -9.49
CA LEU A 41 4.61 2.06 -10.35
C LEU A 41 5.80 3.00 -10.61
N LYS A 42 6.52 3.40 -9.55
CA LYS A 42 7.69 4.27 -9.66
C LYS A 42 8.79 3.65 -10.53
N LYS A 43 8.99 2.33 -10.45
CA LYS A 43 9.96 1.61 -11.29
C LYS A 43 9.58 1.70 -12.77
N HIS A 44 8.31 1.46 -13.10
CA HIS A 44 7.80 1.54 -14.48
C HIS A 44 7.85 2.95 -15.06
N VAL A 45 7.38 3.95 -14.29
CA VAL A 45 7.41 5.35 -14.72
C VAL A 45 8.85 5.83 -14.91
N ARG A 46 9.78 5.47 -14.01
CA ARG A 46 11.20 5.84 -14.12
C ARG A 46 11.88 5.20 -15.33
N ALA A 47 11.51 3.99 -15.71
CA ALA A 47 12.04 3.32 -16.90
C ALA A 47 11.71 4.10 -18.19
N ARG A 48 10.59 4.82 -18.22
CA ARG A 48 10.15 5.66 -19.35
C ARG A 48 10.76 7.06 -19.37
N ARG A 49 11.56 7.42 -18.34
CA ARG A 49 12.36 8.66 -18.26
C ARG A 49 11.60 9.94 -18.64
N PRO A 50 10.51 10.30 -17.92
CA PRO A 50 9.83 11.58 -18.17
C PRO A 50 10.78 12.77 -18.00
N THR A 51 10.66 13.76 -18.88
CA THR A 51 11.51 14.97 -18.84
C THR A 51 10.79 16.20 -18.29
N ASN A 52 9.48 16.12 -18.09
CA ASN A 52 8.66 17.20 -17.53
C ASN A 52 7.45 16.66 -16.75
N LEU A 53 6.79 17.54 -15.99
CA LEU A 53 5.66 17.19 -15.13
C LEU A 53 4.44 16.68 -15.92
N THR A 54 4.16 17.24 -17.10
CA THR A 54 3.04 16.81 -17.95
C THR A 54 3.23 15.37 -18.40
N GLN A 55 4.42 15.04 -18.90
CA GLN A 55 4.78 13.67 -19.26
C GLN A 55 4.73 12.75 -18.03
N LEU A 56 5.30 13.17 -16.89
CA LEU A 56 5.26 12.36 -15.67
C LEU A 56 3.82 12.01 -15.28
N HIS A 57 2.90 12.99 -15.29
CA HIS A 57 1.51 12.78 -14.94
C HIS A 57 0.82 11.79 -15.89
N GLN A 58 1.01 11.95 -17.20
CA GLN A 58 0.46 11.04 -18.20
C GLN A 58 1.03 9.62 -18.04
N LEU A 59 2.34 9.49 -17.84
CA LEU A 59 3.00 8.19 -17.62
C LEU A 59 2.49 7.49 -16.36
N CYS A 60 2.27 8.22 -15.27
CA CYS A 60 1.69 7.65 -14.05
C CYS A 60 0.32 7.02 -14.31
N GLN A 61 -0.55 7.69 -15.07
CA GLN A 61 -1.87 7.16 -15.42
C GLN A 61 -1.77 5.91 -16.31
N GLU A 62 -0.91 5.96 -17.33
CA GLU A 62 -0.70 4.85 -18.25
C GLU A 62 -0.15 3.59 -17.56
N GLU A 63 0.85 3.75 -16.69
CA GLU A 63 1.44 2.62 -15.95
C GLU A 63 0.52 2.11 -14.83
N TRP A 64 -0.27 2.98 -14.22
CA TRP A 64 -1.23 2.60 -13.18
C TRP A 64 -2.26 1.59 -13.69
N VAL A 65 -2.83 1.85 -14.87
CA VAL A 65 -3.85 0.95 -15.48
C VAL A 65 -3.25 -0.42 -15.83
N LYS A 66 -1.97 -0.49 -16.19
CA LYS A 66 -1.28 -1.74 -16.55
C LYS A 66 -0.96 -2.63 -15.34
N CYS A 67 -0.68 -2.03 -14.18
CA CYS A 67 -0.30 -2.75 -12.96
C CYS A 67 -1.50 -3.48 -12.28
N HIS A 68 -2.73 -3.12 -12.66
CA HIS A 68 -3.87 -3.14 -11.74
C HIS A 68 -4.47 -4.51 -11.34
N PRO A 69 -4.51 -5.58 -12.17
CA PRO A 69 -5.18 -6.82 -11.75
C PRO A 69 -4.23 -7.88 -11.18
N THR A 70 -3.22 -8.30 -11.95
CA THR A 70 -2.42 -9.49 -11.64
C THR A 70 -1.44 -9.24 -10.48
N TYR A 71 -0.85 -8.05 -10.43
CA TYR A 71 0.08 -7.68 -9.35
C TYR A 71 -0.65 -7.50 -8.02
N CYS A 72 -1.80 -6.80 -8.02
CA CYS A 72 -2.65 -6.65 -6.84
C CYS A 72 -3.14 -8.01 -6.31
N GLY A 73 -3.52 -8.93 -7.20
CA GLY A 73 -3.88 -10.30 -6.83
C GLY A 73 -2.74 -11.03 -6.11
N LYS A 74 -1.54 -10.99 -6.68
CA LYS A 74 -0.35 -11.60 -6.08
C LYS A 74 0.01 -11.00 -4.71
N LEU A 75 -0.11 -9.68 -4.55
CA LEU A 75 0.09 -9.03 -3.25
C LEU A 75 -0.91 -9.52 -2.19
N GLY A 76 -2.17 -9.75 -2.58
CA GLY A 76 -3.17 -10.35 -1.70
C GLY A 76 -2.82 -11.78 -1.29
N GLU A 77 -2.35 -12.60 -2.23
CA GLU A 77 -1.93 -13.99 -1.99
C GLU A 77 -0.68 -14.09 -1.11
N ASP A 78 0.27 -13.16 -1.24
CA ASP A 78 1.51 -13.15 -0.48
C ASP A 78 1.35 -12.54 0.92
N TYR A 79 0.25 -11.81 1.19
CA TYR A 79 0.00 -11.15 2.47
C TYR A 79 0.04 -12.08 3.70
N PRO A 80 -0.58 -13.29 3.69
CA PRO A 80 -0.48 -14.23 4.81
C PRO A 80 0.96 -14.69 5.10
N LYS A 81 1.81 -14.77 4.06
CA LYS A 81 3.23 -15.12 4.20
C LYS A 81 3.98 -14.02 4.92
N SER A 82 3.74 -12.75 4.58
CA SER A 82 4.32 -11.60 5.27
C SER A 82 3.93 -11.57 6.74
N LEU A 83 2.66 -11.82 7.07
CA LEU A 83 2.20 -11.91 8.47
C LEU A 83 2.88 -13.06 9.23
N THR A 84 3.16 -14.18 8.56
CA THR A 84 3.86 -15.31 9.15
C THR A 84 5.32 -14.95 9.47
N GLN A 85 5.99 -14.23 8.56
CA GLN A 85 7.36 -13.74 8.81
C GLN A 85 7.41 -12.74 9.97
N VAL A 86 6.47 -11.78 10.06
CA VAL A 86 6.42 -10.83 11.18
C VAL A 86 6.28 -11.56 12.51
N LYS A 87 5.44 -12.60 12.57
CA LYS A 87 5.30 -13.45 13.76
C LYS A 87 6.61 -14.16 14.11
N GLN A 88 7.30 -14.73 13.12
CA GLN A 88 8.60 -15.38 13.31
C GLN A 88 9.67 -14.41 13.81
N PHE A 89 9.70 -13.19 13.26
CA PHE A 89 10.64 -12.14 13.65
C PHE A 89 10.21 -11.35 14.90
N LYS A 90 9.13 -11.76 15.58
CA LYS A 90 8.60 -11.12 16.80
C LYS A 90 8.33 -9.62 16.62
N GLY A 91 7.84 -9.21 15.45
CA GLY A 91 7.56 -7.81 15.14
C GLY A 91 8.77 -7.00 14.66
N ASN A 92 9.94 -7.60 14.51
CA ASN A 92 11.07 -6.97 13.80
C ASN A 92 10.82 -6.97 12.29
N ALA A 93 11.58 -6.14 11.58
CA ALA A 93 11.48 -6.00 10.12
C ALA A 93 11.60 -7.35 9.41
N THR A 94 10.67 -7.61 8.49
CA THR A 94 10.75 -8.74 7.57
C THR A 94 11.71 -8.42 6.41
N LYS A 95 12.14 -9.42 5.64
CA LYS A 95 13.19 -9.23 4.63
C LYS A 95 12.78 -8.17 3.58
N CYS A 96 13.68 -7.22 3.34
CA CYS A 96 13.72 -6.35 2.16
C CYS A 96 13.82 -7.17 0.87
#